data_AF-A0A948RIC3-F1
#
_entry.id   AF-A0A948RIC3-F1
#
_cell.length_a   1.000
_cell.length_b   1.000
_cell.length_c   1.000
_cell.angle_alpha   90.00
_cell.angle_beta   90.00
_cell.angle_gamma   90.00
#
_symmetry.space_group_name_H-M   'P 1'
#
loop_
_entity.id
_entity.type
_entity.pdbx_description
1 polymer ?
#
loop_
_entity_poly.entity_id
_entity_poly.type
_entity_poly.pdbx_seq_one_letter_code
_entity_poly.pdbx_strand_id
1 'polypeptide(L)'
;VGDAVFAGTLVLIFAITWLTAGWTAVKGYGLVPLGNLCLFNAIMCALYSIFFWGAGAITFGFATALWVWVFLSVTLAAYGKIPLKVMGWSFLIQAFITLLWPAWFLLAEIPLP
;
A
#
# COMPACT_ATOMS: atom_id res chain seq x y z
N VAL A 1 -20.16 12.91 -2.42
CA VAL A 1 -20.39 11.59 -3.08
C VAL A 1 -19.12 11.05 -3.74
N GLY A 2 -18.17 11.89 -4.18
CA GLY A 2 -16.90 11.43 -4.78
C GLY A 2 -15.94 10.73 -3.81
N ASP A 3 -15.74 11.25 -2.60
CA ASP A 3 -14.64 10.81 -1.73
C ASP A 3 -14.80 9.38 -1.18
N ALA A 4 -16.04 8.97 -0.88
CA ALA A 4 -16.32 7.63 -0.36
C ALA A 4 -16.13 6.53 -1.41
N VAL A 5 -16.49 6.80 -2.67
CA VAL A 5 -16.28 5.88 -3.79
C VAL A 5 -14.77 5.77 -4.09
N PHE A 6 -14.06 6.89 -4.00
CA PHE A 6 -12.62 6.95 -4.24
C PHE A 6 -11.84 6.17 -3.15
N ALA A 7 -12.15 6.41 -1.88
CA ALA A 7 -11.57 5.64 -0.76
C ALA A 7 -11.92 4.15 -0.84
N GLY A 8 -13.17 3.80 -1.17
CA GLY A 8 -13.58 2.40 -1.33
C GLY A 8 -12.83 1.67 -2.46
N THR A 9 -12.54 2.36 -3.56
CA THR A 9 -11.75 1.80 -4.66
C THR A 9 -10.31 1.51 -4.26
N LEU A 10 -9.69 2.41 -3.48
CA LEU A 10 -8.35 2.18 -2.93
C LEU A 10 -8.31 0.95 -2.02
N VAL A 11 -9.31 0.78 -1.15
CA VAL A 11 -9.42 -0.39 -0.27
C VAL A 11 -9.55 -1.69 -1.07
N LEU A 12 -10.36 -1.69 -2.14
CA LEU A 12 -10.50 -2.84 -3.03
C LEU A 12 -9.18 -3.21 -3.71
N ILE A 13 -8.41 -2.23 -4.18
CA ILE A 13 -7.09 -2.44 -4.78
C ILE A 13 -6.15 -3.15 -3.79
N PHE A 14 -6.13 -2.69 -2.54
CA PHE A 14 -5.34 -3.30 -1.48
C PHE A 14 -5.81 -4.73 -1.21
N ALA A 15 -7.12 -4.94 -1.07
CA ALA A 15 -7.70 -6.27 -0.81
C ALA A 15 -7.31 -7.28 -1.91
N ILE A 16 -7.41 -6.89 -3.19
CA ILE A 16 -7.02 -7.74 -4.32
C ILE A 16 -5.53 -8.10 -4.26
N THR A 17 -4.67 -7.17 -3.86
CA THR A 17 -3.23 -7.43 -3.68
C THR A 17 -3.00 -8.53 -2.66
N TRP A 18 -3.64 -8.45 -1.50
CA TRP A 18 -3.45 -9.40 -0.42
C TRP A 18 -4.02 -10.78 -0.74
N LEU A 19 -5.18 -10.83 -1.41
CA LEU A 19 -5.75 -12.08 -1.92
C LEU A 19 -4.82 -12.74 -2.94
N THR A 20 -4.25 -11.94 -3.86
CA THR A 20 -3.28 -12.43 -4.84
C THR A 20 -2.00 -12.94 -4.17
N ALA A 21 -1.49 -12.21 -3.17
CA ALA A 21 -0.33 -12.63 -2.40
C ALA A 21 -0.59 -13.97 -1.68
N GLY A 22 -1.72 -14.11 -0.99
CA GLY A 22 -2.13 -15.36 -0.34
C GLY A 22 -2.26 -16.51 -1.33
N TRP A 23 -2.90 -16.27 -2.49
CA TRP A 23 -3.04 -17.28 -3.54
C TRP A 23 -1.70 -17.73 -4.12
N THR A 24 -0.81 -16.79 -4.44
CA THR A 24 0.54 -17.10 -4.96
C THR A 24 1.39 -17.88 -3.95
N ALA A 25 1.25 -17.58 -2.65
CA ALA A 25 1.93 -18.31 -1.58
C ALA A 25 1.40 -19.75 -1.44
N VAL A 26 0.09 -19.96 -1.53
CA VAL A 26 -0.51 -21.31 -1.45
C VAL A 26 -0.19 -22.17 -2.66
N LYS A 27 -0.17 -21.58 -3.86
CA LYS A 27 0.00 -22.33 -5.12
C LYS A 27 1.44 -22.41 -5.62
N GLY A 28 2.36 -21.65 -5.04
CA GLY A 28 3.77 -21.64 -5.44
C GLY A 28 4.02 -21.02 -6.82
N TYR A 29 3.15 -20.12 -7.30
CA TYR A 29 3.24 -19.52 -8.65
C TYR A 29 4.41 -18.53 -8.85
N GLY A 30 5.34 -18.44 -7.90
CA GLY A 30 6.38 -17.42 -7.88
C GLY A 30 5.82 -16.01 -7.67
N LEU A 31 6.72 -15.04 -7.52
CA LEU A 31 6.35 -13.66 -7.17
C LEU A 31 6.00 -12.77 -8.38
N VAL A 32 6.26 -13.21 -9.61
CA VAL A 32 6.11 -12.38 -10.82
C VAL A 32 4.67 -11.88 -11.04
N PRO A 33 3.61 -12.72 -10.93
CA PRO A 33 2.23 -12.23 -11.08
C PRO A 33 1.87 -11.18 -10.03
N LEU A 34 2.31 -11.37 -8.78
CA LEU A 34 2.12 -10.42 -7.70
C LEU A 34 2.89 -9.12 -7.97
N GLY A 35 4.14 -9.22 -8.45
CA GLY A 35 4.97 -8.06 -8.80
C GLY A 35 4.34 -7.18 -9.87
N ASN A 36 3.70 -7.77 -10.88
CA ASN A 36 2.99 -7.02 -11.94
C ASN A 36 1.75 -6.31 -11.40
N LEU A 37 0.96 -6.98 -10.57
CA LEU A 37 -0.18 -6.36 -9.88
C LEU A 37 0.28 -5.21 -8.97
N CYS A 38 1.35 -5.40 -8.22
CA CYS A 38 1.93 -4.37 -7.37
C CYS A 38 2.41 -3.15 -8.18
N LEU A 39 2.96 -3.33 -9.38
CA LEU A 39 3.36 -2.19 -10.22
C LEU A 39 2.15 -1.32 -10.59
N PHE A 40 1.06 -1.95 -11.00
CA PHE A 40 -0.21 -1.25 -11.26
C PHE A 40 -0.70 -0.52 -10.00
N ASN A 41 -0.63 -1.16 -8.83
CA ASN A 41 -1.08 -0.58 -7.57
C ASN A 41 -0.19 0.57 -7.09
N ALA A 42 1.12 0.53 -7.37
CA ALA A 42 2.03 1.63 -7.10
C ALA A 42 1.62 2.88 -7.90
N ILE A 43 1.29 2.72 -9.18
CA ILE A 43 0.81 3.82 -10.02
C ILE A 43 -0.51 4.37 -9.47
N MET A 44 -1.44 3.49 -9.12
CA MET A 44 -2.72 3.91 -8.52
C MET A 44 -2.49 4.69 -7.22
N CYS A 45 -1.68 4.18 -6.30
CA CYS A 45 -1.36 4.88 -5.05
C CYS A 45 -0.77 6.27 -5.28
N ALA A 46 0.11 6.43 -6.28
CA ALA A 46 0.64 7.75 -6.63
C ALA A 46 -0.47 8.72 -7.08
N LEU A 47 -1.41 8.26 -7.91
CA LEU A 47 -2.56 9.06 -8.35
C LEU A 47 -3.50 9.41 -7.19
N TYR A 48 -3.82 8.43 -6.33
CA TYR A 48 -4.64 8.65 -5.13
C TYR A 48 -3.98 9.64 -4.15
N SER A 49 -2.66 9.58 -3.99
CA SER A 49 -1.91 10.53 -3.16
C SER A 49 -2.11 11.97 -3.60
N ILE A 50 -2.01 12.23 -4.92
CA ILE A 50 -2.20 13.57 -5.49
C ILE A 50 -3.63 14.06 -5.24
N PHE A 51 -4.62 13.18 -5.40
CA PHE A 51 -6.02 13.51 -5.13
C PHE A 51 -6.25 13.88 -3.65
N PHE A 52 -5.73 13.09 -2.71
CA PHE A 52 -5.90 13.38 -1.27
C PHE A 52 -5.25 14.69 -0.87
N TRP A 53 -4.08 15.02 -1.43
CA TRP A 53 -3.46 16.33 -1.22
C TRP A 53 -4.31 17.47 -1.79
N GLY A 54 -4.86 17.31 -3.00
CA GLY A 54 -5.77 18.28 -3.60
C GLY A 54 -7.06 18.51 -2.79
N ALA A 55 -7.51 17.50 -2.04
CA ALA A 55 -8.67 17.57 -1.15
C ALA A 55 -8.34 18.07 0.27
N GLY A 56 -7.08 18.42 0.57
CA GLY A 56 -6.64 18.88 1.89
C GLY A 56 -6.38 17.77 2.91
N ALA A 57 -6.49 16.50 2.54
CA ALA A 57 -6.24 15.35 3.40
C ALA A 57 -4.74 14.97 3.39
N ILE A 58 -3.90 15.84 3.96
CA ILE A 58 -2.43 15.77 3.86
C ILE A 58 -1.86 14.44 4.37
N THR A 59 -2.27 14.02 5.56
CA THR A 59 -1.81 12.79 6.22
C THR A 59 -2.17 11.55 5.40
N PHE A 60 -3.37 11.51 4.81
CA PHE A 60 -3.81 10.42 3.93
C PHE A 60 -3.03 10.38 2.61
N GLY A 61 -2.76 11.55 2.01
CA GLY A 61 -1.92 11.63 0.82
C GLY A 61 -0.51 11.11 1.11
N PHE A 62 0.11 11.54 2.22
CA PHE A 62 1.44 11.07 2.62
C PHE A 62 1.46 9.55 2.87
N ALA A 63 0.49 9.02 3.61
CA ALA A 63 0.39 7.58 3.86
C ALA A 63 0.28 6.79 2.54
N THR A 64 -0.57 7.27 1.62
CA THR A 64 -0.77 6.64 0.30
C THR A 64 0.50 6.71 -0.56
N ALA A 65 1.24 7.82 -0.52
CA ALA A 65 2.52 7.95 -1.21
C ALA A 65 3.56 6.93 -0.71
N LEU A 66 3.64 6.69 0.60
CA LEU A 66 4.55 5.69 1.15
C LEU A 66 4.25 4.27 0.65
N TRP A 67 2.97 3.96 0.40
CA TRP A 67 2.58 2.66 -0.17
C TRP A 67 3.08 2.44 -1.60
N VAL A 68 3.40 3.51 -2.35
CA VAL A 68 4.03 3.40 -3.67
C VAL A 68 5.36 2.65 -3.56
N TRP A 69 6.20 3.01 -2.58
CA TRP A 69 7.47 2.33 -2.35
C TRP A 69 7.26 0.86 -1.98
N VAL A 70 6.29 0.56 -1.12
CA VAL A 70 6.01 -0.81 -0.70
C VAL A 70 5.64 -1.68 -1.90
N PHE A 71 4.73 -1.22 -2.74
CA PHE A 71 4.34 -1.96 -3.95
C PHE A 71 5.51 -2.09 -4.94
N LEU A 72 6.29 -1.03 -5.16
CA LEU A 72 7.49 -1.10 -6.00
C LEU A 72 8.52 -2.09 -5.46
N SER A 73 8.71 -2.16 -4.14
CA SER A 73 9.63 -3.11 -3.52
C SER A 73 9.22 -4.56 -3.81
N VAL A 74 7.93 -4.87 -3.87
CA VAL A 74 7.42 -6.19 -4.26
C VAL A 74 7.73 -6.47 -5.73
N THR A 75 7.48 -5.51 -6.62
CA THR A 75 7.83 -5.64 -8.04
C THR A 75 9.32 -5.88 -8.22
N LEU A 76 10.17 -5.06 -7.59
CA LEU A 76 11.61 -5.20 -7.67
C LEU A 76 12.10 -6.55 -7.11
N ALA A 77 11.52 -7.03 -6.02
CA ALA A 77 11.85 -8.33 -5.46
C ALA A 77 11.40 -9.49 -6.38
N ALA A 78 10.21 -9.37 -6.99
CA ALA A 78 9.70 -10.35 -7.94
C ALA A 78 10.59 -10.53 -9.17
N TYR A 79 11.25 -9.45 -9.62
CA TYR A 79 12.21 -9.44 -10.72
C TYR A 79 13.67 -9.63 -10.27
N GLY A 80 13.91 -9.97 -9.00
CA GLY A 80 15.26 -10.23 -8.47
C GLY A 80 16.17 -9.00 -8.41
N LYS A 81 15.61 -7.78 -8.48
CA LYS A 81 16.37 -6.52 -8.44
C LYS A 81 16.75 -6.11 -7.02
N ILE A 82 15.99 -6.53 -6.02
CA ILE A 82 16.30 -6.33 -4.60
C ILE A 82 16.11 -7.63 -3.81
N PRO A 83 16.82 -7.82 -2.70
CA PRO A 83 16.62 -8.99 -1.84
C PRO A 83 15.28 -8.94 -1.11
N LEU A 84 14.66 -10.11 -0.89
CA LEU A 84 13.38 -10.24 -0.17
C LEU A 84 13.41 -9.62 1.23
N LYS A 85 14.59 -9.57 1.86
CA LYS A 85 14.79 -8.90 3.15
C LYS A 85 14.44 -7.40 3.09
N VAL A 86 14.81 -6.70 2.02
CA VAL A 86 14.50 -5.27 1.84
C VAL A 86 13.00 -5.05 1.62
N MET A 87 12.36 -5.92 0.84
CA MET A 87 10.90 -5.92 0.69
C MET A 87 10.22 -6.13 2.06
N GLY A 88 10.63 -7.14 2.83
CA GLY A 88 10.07 -7.43 4.16
C GLY A 88 10.21 -6.28 5.14
N TRP A 89 11.38 -5.62 5.20
CA TRP A 89 11.58 -4.43 6.03
C TRP A 89 10.71 -3.25 5.58
N SER A 90 10.53 -3.06 4.27
CA SER A 90 9.62 -2.04 3.74
C SER A 90 8.19 -2.24 4.26
N PHE A 91 7.69 -3.48 4.27
CA PHE A 91 6.37 -3.78 4.84
C PHE A 91 6.29 -3.55 6.35
N LEU A 92 7.31 -3.98 7.10
CA LEU A 92 7.33 -3.78 8.56
C LEU A 92 7.27 -2.29 8.91
N ILE A 93 8.16 -1.50 8.32
CA ILE A 93 8.20 -0.05 8.54
C ILE A 93 6.86 0.59 8.15
N GLN A 94 6.29 0.19 7.01
CA GLN A 94 5.02 0.71 6.55
C GLN A 94 3.86 0.37 7.50
N ALA A 95 3.81 -0.85 8.03
CA ALA A 95 2.79 -1.27 8.99
C ALA A 95 2.85 -0.42 10.27
N PHE A 96 4.04 -0.06 10.74
CA PHE A 96 4.16 0.85 11.87
C PHE A 96 3.65 2.26 11.55
N ILE A 97 4.10 2.84 10.43
CA ILE A 97 3.83 4.25 10.09
C ILE A 97 2.38 4.47 9.66
N THR A 98 1.81 3.56 8.87
CA THR A 98 0.52 3.80 8.19
C THR A 98 -0.65 3.00 8.75
N LEU A 99 -0.40 2.05 9.65
CA LEU A 99 -1.46 1.28 10.30
C LEU A 99 -1.42 1.48 11.82
N LEU A 100 -0.35 1.04 12.49
CA LEU A 100 -0.30 1.00 13.95
C LEU A 100 -0.32 2.40 14.57
N TRP A 101 0.49 3.32 14.06
CA TRP A 101 0.52 4.69 14.55
C TRP A 101 -0.82 5.41 14.37
N PRO A 102 -1.44 5.47 13.18
CA PRO A 102 -2.74 6.11 13.02
C PRO A 102 -3.87 5.42 13.79
N ALA A 103 -3.86 4.08 13.87
CA ALA A 103 -4.86 3.32 14.63
C ALA A 103 -4.80 3.63 16.13
N TRP A 104 -3.59 3.83 16.68
CA TRP A 104 -3.44 4.24 18.08
C TRP A 104 -4.04 5.62 18.35
N PHE A 105 -3.79 6.60 17.48
CA PHE A 105 -4.36 7.95 17.61
C PHE A 105 -5.88 7.92 17.53
N LEU A 106 -6.44 7.13 16.61
CA LEU A 106 -7.88 6.92 16.50
C LEU A 106 -8.47 6.28 17.76
N LEU A 107 -7.82 5.25 18.31
CA LEU A 107 -8.26 4.58 19.53
C LEU A 107 -8.18 5.49 20.76
N ALA A 108 -7.17 6.36 20.82
CA ALA A 108 -6.94 7.29 21.92
C ALA A 108 -7.75 8.60 21.79
N GLU A 109 -8.56 8.74 20.73
CA GLU A 109 -9.31 9.98 20.41
C GLU A 109 -8.41 11.22 20.28
N ILE A 110 -7.14 11.02 19.93
CA ILE A 110 -6.17 12.09 19.72
C ILE A 110 -6.24 12.51 18.25
N PRO A 111 -6.40 13.81 17.93
CA PRO A 111 -6.38 14.26 16.54
C PRO A 111 -5.05 13.88 15.88
N LEU A 112 -5.14 13.30 14.68
CA LEU A 112 -3.96 12.97 13.90
C LEU A 112 -3.20 14.26 13.56
N PRO A 113 -1.88 14.32 13.80
CA PRO A 113 -1.05 15.44 13.39
C PRO A 113 -0.94 15.56 11.85
#